data_AF-A0A7X3GLK6-F1
#
_entry.id   AF-A0A7X3GLK6-F1
#
_cell.length_a   1.000
_cell.length_b   1.000
_cell.length_c   1.000
_cell.angle_alpha   90.00
_cell.angle_beta   90.00
_cell.angle_gamma   90.00
#
_symmetry.space_group_name_H-M   'P 1'
#
loop_
_entity.id
_entity.type
_entity.pdbx_description
1 polymer ?
#
loop_
_entity_poly.entity_id
_entity_poly.type
_entity_poly.pdbx_seq_one_letter_code
_entity_poly.pdbx_strand_id
1 'polypeptide(L)'
;MPHNPDGPNLAEWQLGRIYSINADSAHPEAAWEFVKYMNSEKMQRELAAGSLVTRKDLNMDYDGRSVQPLLDIPPTLSRNAWDGIPLPFLLKFRALANTVTEKVLHDNIPLKDALAELQTEGQAVWLQFKFEEKSASSEAKQGANESCTTELNLGYWPPLSSYQSYACPFQHAH
;
A
#
# COMPACT_ATOMS: atom_id res chain seq x y z
N MET A 1 15.52 -13.53 12.39
CA MET A 1 15.40 -12.26 13.13
C MET A 1 15.87 -12.50 14.56
N PRO A 2 16.61 -11.57 15.19
CA PRO A 2 17.02 -11.71 16.58
C PRO A 2 15.79 -11.76 17.50
N HIS A 3 15.79 -12.66 18.48
CA HIS A 3 14.78 -12.74 19.52
C HIS A 3 14.94 -11.52 20.45
N ASN A 4 13.89 -10.70 20.60
CA ASN A 4 13.86 -9.64 21.60
C ASN A 4 13.27 -10.21 22.90
N PRO A 5 14.05 -10.39 23.98
CA PRO A 5 13.54 -10.91 25.24
C PRO A 5 12.54 -9.97 25.94
N ASP A 6 12.54 -8.68 25.59
CA ASP A 6 11.79 -7.64 26.31
C ASP A 6 10.67 -6.97 25.48
N GLY A 7 10.36 -7.50 24.29
CA GLY A 7 9.35 -6.92 23.39
C GLY A 7 8.53 -7.97 22.61
N PRO A 8 7.42 -7.58 21.96
CA PRO A 8 6.64 -8.53 21.17
C PRO A 8 7.52 -9.11 20.06
N ASN A 9 7.55 -10.43 19.97
CA ASN A 9 8.16 -11.11 18.82
C ASN A 9 7.38 -10.68 17.57
N LEU A 10 7.97 -9.80 16.77
CA LEU A 10 7.39 -9.32 15.52
C LEU A 10 7.71 -10.33 14.43
N ALA A 11 6.73 -11.18 14.12
CA ALA A 11 6.72 -12.03 12.95
C ALA A 11 5.61 -11.55 12.04
N GLU A 12 5.95 -10.69 11.08
CA GLU A 12 5.03 -10.28 10.03
C GLU A 12 5.02 -11.36 8.96
N TRP A 13 3.91 -12.07 8.86
CA TRP A 13 3.70 -13.05 7.80
C TRP A 13 2.88 -12.39 6.69
N GLN A 14 3.44 -12.34 5.50
CA GLN A 14 2.72 -11.90 4.32
C GLN A 14 2.19 -13.13 3.59
N LEU A 15 0.92 -13.08 3.18
CA LEU A 15 0.40 -14.09 2.26
C LEU A 15 1.18 -13.99 0.96
N GLY A 16 1.73 -15.11 0.51
CA GLY A 16 2.38 -15.22 -0.78
C GLY A 16 1.40 -15.01 -1.94
N ARG A 17 1.87 -15.29 -3.16
CA ARG A 17 1.04 -15.14 -4.35
C ARG A 17 -0.12 -16.14 -4.34
N ILE A 18 -1.34 -15.63 -4.49
CA ILE A 18 -2.56 -16.43 -4.64
C ILE A 18 -2.89 -16.55 -6.13
N TYR A 19 -3.19 -17.77 -6.59
CA TYR A 19 -3.67 -18.02 -7.95
C TYR A 19 -5.15 -18.36 -7.91
N SER A 20 -5.93 -17.73 -8.79
CA SER A 20 -7.37 -17.94 -8.92
C SER A 20 -7.75 -18.21 -10.37
N ILE A 21 -8.84 -18.97 -10.57
CA ILE A 21 -9.41 -19.28 -11.88
C ILE A 21 -10.70 -18.50 -12.01
N ASN A 22 -10.88 -17.82 -13.15
CA ASN A 22 -12.13 -17.12 -13.45
C ASN A 22 -13.27 -18.14 -13.62
N ALA A 23 -14.44 -17.86 -13.02
CA ALA A 23 -15.62 -18.72 -13.11
C ALA A 23 -16.13 -18.89 -14.55
N ASP A 24 -15.96 -17.88 -15.39
CA ASP A 24 -16.37 -17.86 -16.81
C ASP A 24 -15.22 -18.24 -17.76
N SER A 25 -14.17 -18.90 -17.24
CA SER A 25 -13.03 -19.30 -18.08
C SER A 25 -13.46 -20.26 -19.18
N ALA A 26 -13.00 -20.02 -20.42
CA ALA A 26 -13.21 -20.94 -21.53
C ALA A 26 -12.43 -22.26 -21.39
N HIS A 27 -11.45 -22.31 -20.47
CA HIS A 27 -10.55 -23.46 -20.27
C HIS A 27 -10.26 -23.70 -18.77
N PRO A 28 -11.26 -24.07 -17.96
CA PRO A 28 -11.08 -24.22 -16.52
C PRO A 28 -10.12 -25.37 -16.15
N GLU A 29 -10.11 -26.47 -16.93
CA GLU A 29 -9.22 -27.61 -16.70
C GLU A 29 -7.75 -27.26 -16.95
N ALA A 30 -7.47 -26.55 -18.05
CA ALA A 30 -6.11 -26.11 -18.36
C ALA A 30 -5.59 -25.10 -17.32
N ALA A 31 -6.46 -24.18 -16.87
CA ALA A 31 -6.13 -23.27 -15.79
C ALA A 31 -5.82 -24.00 -14.48
N TRP A 32 -6.53 -25.09 -14.19
CA TRP A 32 -6.27 -25.93 -13.01
C TRP A 32 -4.93 -26.65 -13.09
N GLU A 33 -4.56 -27.18 -14.26
CA GLU A 33 -3.24 -27.78 -14.46
C GLU A 33 -2.11 -26.75 -14.30
N PHE A 34 -2.31 -25.52 -14.74
CA PHE A 34 -1.36 -24.43 -14.49
C PHE A 34 -1.22 -24.13 -12.99
N VAL A 35 -2.32 -24.04 -12.24
CA VAL A 35 -2.28 -23.82 -10.79
C VAL A 35 -1.53 -24.96 -10.09
N LYS A 36 -1.76 -26.23 -10.48
CA LYS A 36 -1.00 -27.37 -9.96
C LYS A 36 0.48 -27.25 -10.26
N TYR A 37 0.84 -26.89 -11.50
CA TYR A 37 2.23 -26.70 -11.89
C TYR A 37 2.92 -25.61 -11.06
N MET A 38 2.27 -24.45 -10.87
CA MET A 38 2.81 -23.36 -10.05
C MET A 38 2.99 -23.75 -8.58
N ASN A 39 2.17 -24.66 -8.06
CA ASN A 39 2.25 -25.20 -6.71
C ASN A 39 3.09 -26.48 -6.60
N SER A 40 3.67 -26.96 -7.70
CA SER A 40 4.54 -28.14 -7.70
C SER A 40 5.81 -27.88 -6.91
N GLU A 41 6.39 -28.94 -6.35
CA GLU A 41 7.64 -28.86 -5.59
C GLU A 41 8.76 -28.19 -6.40
N LYS A 42 8.91 -28.58 -7.67
CA LYS A 42 9.90 -28.00 -8.58
C LYS A 42 9.73 -26.49 -8.68
N MET A 43 8.53 -26.00 -8.99
CA MET A 43 8.31 -24.56 -9.18
C MET A 43 8.44 -23.80 -7.85
N GLN A 44 7.99 -24.39 -6.74
CA GLN A 44 8.10 -23.77 -5.43
C GLN A 44 9.56 -23.67 -4.96
N ARG A 45 10.42 -24.66 -5.25
CA ARG A 45 11.86 -24.58 -4.96
C ARG A 45 12.54 -23.44 -5.74
N GLU A 46 12.20 -23.29 -7.03
CA GLU A 46 12.71 -22.18 -7.86
C GLU A 46 12.23 -20.82 -7.32
N LEU A 47 10.96 -20.71 -6.91
CA LEU A 47 10.41 -19.48 -6.34
C LEU A 47 10.92 -19.17 -4.93
N ALA A 48 11.36 -20.19 -4.18
CA ALA A 48 11.90 -20.05 -2.84
C ALA A 48 13.34 -19.51 -2.81
N ALA A 49 14.01 -19.37 -3.96
CA ALA A 49 15.38 -18.90 -4.03
C ALA A 49 15.54 -17.51 -3.37
N GLY A 50 16.12 -17.50 -2.16
CA GLY A 50 16.39 -16.29 -1.38
C GLY A 50 15.28 -15.85 -0.42
N SER A 51 14.21 -16.62 -0.21
CA SER A 51 13.15 -16.28 0.76
C SER A 51 12.64 -17.51 1.52
N LEU A 52 12.04 -17.28 2.69
CA LEU A 52 11.34 -18.32 3.45
C LEU A 52 9.96 -18.56 2.84
N VAL A 53 9.63 -19.82 2.57
CA VAL A 53 8.32 -20.23 2.07
C VAL A 53 7.52 -20.98 3.14
N THR A 54 6.20 -20.98 3.00
CA THR A 54 5.28 -21.63 3.95
C THR A 54 5.44 -23.15 3.99
N ARG A 55 5.90 -23.76 2.89
CA ARG A 55 6.28 -25.17 2.81
C ARG A 55 7.63 -25.39 3.51
N LYS A 56 7.59 -25.74 4.80
CA LYS A 56 8.77 -25.86 5.67
C LYS A 56 9.88 -26.76 5.09
N ASP A 57 9.49 -27.79 4.35
CA ASP A 57 10.35 -28.76 3.67
C ASP A 57 11.19 -28.18 2.53
N LEU A 58 10.82 -27.01 2.00
CA LEU A 58 11.55 -26.34 0.92
C LEU A 58 12.55 -25.32 1.43
N ASN A 59 12.50 -24.98 2.72
CA ASN A 59 13.45 -24.03 3.31
C ASN A 59 14.76 -24.74 3.63
N MET A 60 15.84 -24.27 3.03
CA MET A 60 17.17 -24.80 3.26
C MET A 60 17.84 -24.09 4.44
N ASP A 61 18.77 -24.79 5.08
CA ASP A 61 19.64 -24.20 6.11
C ASP A 61 20.45 -23.04 5.50
N TYR A 62 20.59 -21.97 6.27
CA TYR A 62 21.40 -20.81 5.90
C TYR A 62 22.68 -20.80 6.74
N ASP A 63 23.84 -20.81 6.10
CA ASP A 63 25.16 -20.91 6.76
C ASP A 63 25.27 -22.07 7.76
N GLY A 64 24.69 -23.23 7.41
CA GLY A 64 24.69 -24.42 8.28
C GLY A 64 23.79 -24.29 9.52
N ARG A 65 22.89 -23.30 9.56
CA ARG A 65 21.90 -23.11 10.62
C ARG A 65 20.50 -23.30 10.08
N SER A 66 19.70 -24.06 10.82
CA SER A 66 18.29 -24.24 10.48
C SER A 66 17.51 -22.94 10.59
N VAL A 67 16.72 -22.65 9.56
CA VAL A 67 15.78 -21.52 9.52
C VAL A 67 14.42 -21.87 10.13
N GLN A 68 14.21 -23.13 10.53
CA GLN A 68 12.95 -23.63 11.06
C GLN A 68 12.43 -22.87 12.30
N PRO A 69 13.28 -22.42 13.25
CA PRO A 69 12.83 -21.60 14.37
C PRO A 69 12.20 -20.26 13.95
N LEU A 70 12.52 -19.74 12.75
CA LEU A 70 11.93 -18.50 12.23
C LEU A 70 10.48 -18.70 11.76
N LEU A 71 10.10 -19.94 11.43
CA LEU A 71 8.76 -20.33 10.98
C LEU A 71 7.84 -20.73 12.13
N ASP A 72 8.40 -20.94 13.32
CA ASP A 72 7.67 -21.33 14.53
C ASP A 72 7.31 -20.13 15.42
N ILE A 73 7.67 -18.92 15.00
CA ILE A 73 7.27 -17.69 15.69
C ILE A 73 5.80 -17.41 15.37
N PRO A 74 4.91 -17.30 16.37
CA PRO A 74 3.51 -16.99 16.11
C PRO A 74 3.40 -15.63 15.41
N PRO A 75 2.58 -15.50 14.35
CA PRO A 75 2.43 -14.23 13.66
C PRO A 75 1.82 -13.22 14.63
N THR A 76 2.43 -12.05 14.69
CA THR A 76 1.85 -10.91 15.38
C THR A 76 1.05 -10.12 14.35
N LEU A 77 -0.22 -9.84 14.65
CA LEU A 77 -1.00 -8.84 13.92
C LEU A 77 -0.39 -7.48 14.22
N SER A 78 0.70 -7.15 13.54
CA SER A 78 1.26 -5.82 13.54
C SER A 78 0.36 -4.96 12.66
N ARG A 79 -0.45 -4.10 13.26
CA ARG A 79 -1.08 -3.02 12.51
C ARG A 79 0.07 -2.17 11.97
N ASN A 80 0.11 -1.99 10.65
CA ASN A 80 1.10 -1.09 10.08
C ASN A 80 0.85 0.30 10.68
N ALA A 81 1.86 0.86 11.37
CA ALA A 81 1.75 2.16 12.02
C ALA A 81 1.43 3.29 11.02
N TRP A 82 1.64 3.03 9.73
CA TRP A 82 1.37 3.93 8.62
C TRP A 82 0.01 3.71 7.96
N ASP A 83 -0.79 2.74 8.42
CA ASP A 83 -2.15 2.52 7.91
C ASP A 83 -3.04 3.74 8.16
N GLY A 84 -3.75 4.17 7.11
CA GLY A 84 -4.62 5.34 7.16
C GLY A 84 -3.90 6.68 6.97
N ILE A 85 -2.58 6.67 6.79
CA ILE A 85 -1.81 7.88 6.47
C ILE A 85 -1.67 8.01 4.95
N PRO A 86 -2.10 9.14 4.35
CA PRO A 86 -1.99 9.32 2.90
C PRO A 86 -0.54 9.28 2.41
N LEU A 87 -0.29 8.49 1.35
CA LEU A 87 1.03 8.31 0.76
C LEU A 87 1.74 9.64 0.41
N PRO A 88 1.07 10.66 -0.16
CA PRO A 88 1.73 11.93 -0.47
C PRO A 88 2.31 12.63 0.77
N PHE A 89 1.62 12.53 1.92
CA PHE A 89 2.15 13.03 3.19
C PHE A 89 3.34 12.21 3.67
N LEU A 90 3.27 10.87 3.60
CA LEU A 90 4.37 9.99 4.03
C LEU A 90 5.66 10.31 3.28
N LEU A 91 5.59 10.61 1.98
CA LEU A 91 6.75 11.01 1.19
C LEU A 91 7.37 12.33 1.68
N LYS A 92 6.54 13.36 1.94
CA LYS A 92 6.99 14.65 2.49
C LYS A 92 7.62 14.46 3.88
N PHE A 93 6.97 13.69 4.75
CA PHE A 93 7.45 13.41 6.10
C PHE A 93 8.77 12.64 6.10
N ARG A 94 8.93 11.64 5.22
CA ARG A 94 10.18 10.89 5.09
C ARG A 94 11.34 11.78 4.64
N ALA A 95 11.12 12.69 3.70
CA ALA A 95 12.14 13.63 3.26
C ALA A 95 12.61 14.53 4.42
N LEU A 96 11.66 15.06 5.20
CA LEU A 96 11.96 15.84 6.41
C LEU A 96 12.77 15.04 7.44
N ALA A 97 12.32 13.81 7.75
CA ALA A 97 12.99 12.94 8.72
C ALA A 97 14.44 12.62 8.30
N ASN A 98 14.69 12.41 7.00
CA ASN A 98 16.04 12.21 6.48
C ASN A 98 16.91 13.45 6.73
N THR A 99 16.43 14.65 6.41
CA THR A 99 17.18 15.91 6.64
C THR A 99 17.55 16.08 8.12
N VAL A 100 16.60 15.85 9.02
CA VAL A 100 16.86 15.96 10.47
C VAL A 100 17.87 14.89 10.94
N THR A 101 17.78 13.68 10.39
CA THR A 101 18.73 12.60 10.70
C THR A 101 20.14 12.95 10.22
N GLU A 102 20.28 13.54 9.05
CA GLU A 102 21.58 14.00 8.52
C GLU A 102 22.21 15.07 9.43
N LYS A 103 21.41 16.00 9.98
CA LYS A 103 21.92 17.00 10.95
C LYS A 103 22.48 16.35 12.22
N VAL A 104 21.83 15.30 12.73
CA VAL A 104 22.36 14.56 13.89
C VAL A 104 23.69 13.89 13.56
N LEU A 105 23.80 13.29 12.38
CA LEU A 105 24.98 12.56 11.96
C LEU A 105 26.17 13.45 11.59
N HIS A 106 25.93 14.58 10.93
CA HIS A 106 26.97 15.43 10.36
C HIS A 106 27.23 16.69 11.19
N ASP A 107 26.18 17.29 11.76
CA ASP A 107 26.28 18.58 12.45
C ASP A 107 26.34 18.41 13.98
N ASN A 108 26.39 17.16 14.49
CA ASN A 108 26.40 16.81 15.91
C ASN A 108 25.26 17.46 16.72
N ILE A 109 24.10 17.68 16.10
CA ILE A 109 22.93 18.17 16.83
C ILE A 109 22.51 17.11 17.85
N PRO A 110 22.20 17.49 19.11
CA PRO A 110 21.69 16.55 20.10
C PRO A 110 20.43 15.86 19.59
N LEU A 111 20.38 14.53 19.72
CA LEU A 111 19.24 13.72 19.26
C LEU A 111 17.89 14.24 19.78
N LYS A 112 17.85 14.72 21.02
CA LYS A 112 16.64 15.30 21.63
C LYS A 112 16.13 16.51 20.85
N ASP A 113 17.03 17.40 20.43
CA ASP A 113 16.69 18.65 19.76
C ASP A 113 16.23 18.36 18.32
N ALA A 114 16.91 17.43 17.66
CA ALA A 114 16.51 16.93 16.34
C ALA A 114 15.12 16.27 16.37
N LEU A 115 14.81 15.46 17.39
CA LEU A 115 13.47 14.87 17.54
C LEU A 115 12.39 15.92 17.81
N ALA A 116 12.71 16.96 18.58
CA ALA A 116 11.81 18.08 18.82
C ALA A 116 11.53 18.85 17.52
N GLU A 117 12.56 19.12 16.72
CA GLU A 117 12.45 19.75 15.40
C GLU A 117 11.56 18.90 14.46
N LEU A 118 11.83 17.60 14.35
CA LEU A 118 11.05 16.69 13.52
C LEU A 118 9.57 16.65 13.93
N GLN A 119 9.29 16.66 15.24
CA GLN A 119 7.92 16.68 15.75
C GLN A 119 7.22 17.99 15.37
N THR A 120 7.88 19.14 15.54
CA THR A 120 7.31 20.45 15.22
C THR A 120 7.08 20.62 13.72
N GLU A 121 8.10 20.36 12.90
CA GLU A 121 8.02 20.51 11.45
C GLU A 121 7.08 19.46 10.82
N GLY A 122 7.13 18.21 11.30
CA GLY A 122 6.22 17.16 10.85
C GLY A 122 4.75 17.51 11.10
N GLN A 123 4.44 18.11 12.26
CA GLN A 123 3.09 18.57 12.58
C GLN A 123 2.65 19.72 11.66
N ALA A 124 3.56 20.64 11.32
CA ALA A 124 3.26 21.73 10.40
C ALA A 124 2.95 21.20 8.98
N VAL A 125 3.76 20.27 8.47
CA VAL A 125 3.53 19.61 7.17
C VAL A 125 2.20 18.85 7.16
N TRP A 126 1.85 18.19 8.27
CA TRP A 126 0.56 17.50 8.39
C TRP A 126 -0.64 18.45 8.31
N LEU A 127 -0.57 19.59 9.02
CA LEU A 127 -1.62 20.60 9.02
C LEU A 127 -1.80 21.22 7.63
N GLN A 128 -0.70 21.54 6.94
CA GLN A 128 -0.72 22.04 5.57
C GLN A 128 -1.34 21.02 4.61
N PHE A 129 -0.90 19.76 4.69
CA PHE A 129 -1.45 18.67 3.88
C PHE A 129 -2.97 18.51 4.08
N LYS A 130 -3.44 18.56 5.34
CA LYS A 130 -4.89 18.49 5.63
C LYS A 130 -5.68 19.69 5.15
N PHE A 131 -5.06 20.86 5.08
CA PHE A 131 -5.67 22.04 4.49
C PHE A 131 -5.80 21.89 2.97
N GLU A 132 -4.72 21.48 2.31
CA GLU A 132 -4.67 21.20 0.85
C GLU A 132 -5.69 20.13 0.43
N GLU A 133 -5.83 19.03 1.21
CA GLU A 133 -6.84 18.01 0.94
C GLU A 133 -8.27 18.58 1.02
N LYS A 134 -8.55 19.44 2.01
CA LYS A 134 -9.88 20.02 2.19
C LYS A 134 -10.22 20.99 1.06
N SER A 135 -9.29 21.87 0.68
CA SER A 135 -9.50 22.84 -0.40
C SER A 135 -9.69 22.17 -1.76
N ALA A 136 -8.88 21.15 -2.08
CA ALA A 136 -9.05 20.36 -3.29
C ALA A 136 -10.39 19.60 -3.30
N SER A 137 -10.88 19.13 -2.15
CA SER A 137 -12.19 18.48 -2.05
C SER A 137 -13.37 19.45 -2.22
N SER A 138 -13.23 20.72 -1.81
CA SER A 138 -14.26 21.74 -2.02
C SER A 138 -14.29 22.22 -3.47
N GLU A 139 -13.12 22.34 -4.12
CA GLU A 139 -13.02 22.72 -5.53
C GLU A 139 -13.54 21.61 -6.44
N ALA A 140 -13.28 20.33 -6.13
CA ALA A 140 -13.86 19.20 -6.85
C ALA A 140 -15.40 19.12 -6.71
N LYS A 141 -15.95 19.54 -5.58
CA LYS A 141 -17.41 19.63 -5.36
C LYS A 141 -18.04 20.84 -6.04
N GLN A 142 -17.30 21.94 -6.20
CA GLN A 142 -17.76 23.14 -6.92
C GLN A 142 -17.71 22.93 -8.44
N GLY A 143 -16.66 22.32 -8.98
CA GLY A 143 -16.59 21.97 -10.41
C GLY A 143 -17.67 20.96 -10.85
N ALA A 144 -18.10 20.07 -9.95
CA ALA A 144 -19.23 19.17 -10.20
C ALA A 144 -20.60 19.89 -10.16
N ASN A 145 -20.72 21.02 -9.44
CA ASN A 145 -21.95 21.81 -9.38
C ASN A 145 -22.04 22.83 -10.53
N GLU A 146 -20.91 23.36 -11.00
CA GLU A 146 -20.85 24.25 -12.16
C GLU A 146 -21.01 23.49 -13.49
N SER A 147 -20.56 22.23 -13.58
CA SER A 147 -20.82 21.38 -14.76
C SER A 147 -22.29 20.95 -14.88
N CYS A 148 -23.11 21.07 -13.83
CA CYS A 148 -24.51 20.64 -13.83
C CYS A 148 -25.52 21.81 -13.85
N THR A 149 -25.07 23.06 -14.00
CA THR A 149 -25.94 24.26 -14.02
C THR A 149 -25.80 25.12 -15.28
N THR A 150 -25.29 24.58 -16.39
CA THR A 150 -25.53 25.23 -17.70
C THR A 150 -26.86 24.72 -18.28
N GLU A 151 -27.97 25.32 -17.84
CA GLU A 151 -29.27 25.14 -18.48
C GLU A 151 -29.26 25.69 -19.91
N LEU A 152 -29.74 24.84 -20.83
CA LEU A 152 -30.72 25.16 -21.88
C LEU A 152 -30.56 26.52 -22.56
N ASN A 153 -29.66 26.61 -23.54
CA ASN A 153 -29.88 27.51 -24.67
C ASN A 153 -30.21 26.68 -25.91
N LEU A 154 -31.49 26.70 -26.28
CA LEU A 154 -32.06 26.05 -27.46
C LEU A 154 -31.37 26.59 -28.72
N GLY A 155 -30.60 25.74 -29.40
CA GLY A 155 -30.28 25.92 -30.81
C GLY A 155 -28.81 25.77 -31.16
N TYR A 156 -28.35 24.52 -31.33
CA TYR A 156 -27.54 24.04 -32.46
C TYR A 156 -27.11 22.59 -32.18
N TRP A 157 -27.36 21.67 -33.11
CA TRP A 157 -26.83 20.30 -33.05
C TRP A 157 -25.42 20.26 -33.67
N PRO A 158 -24.38 19.75 -32.98
CA PRO A 158 -23.14 19.33 -33.60
C PRO A 158 -23.11 17.82 -33.87
N PRO A 159 -22.26 17.33 -34.79
CA PRO A 159 -22.22 15.94 -35.23
C PRO A 159 -21.52 15.01 -34.21
N LEU A 160 -21.96 13.75 -34.21
CA LEU A 160 -21.53 12.66 -33.33
C LEU A 160 -20.07 12.26 -33.57
N SER A 161 -19.18 12.54 -32.61
CA SER A 161 -17.95 11.76 -32.40
C SER A 161 -17.30 12.10 -31.05
N SER A 162 -17.68 11.37 -30.00
CA SER A 162 -16.85 10.91 -28.88
C SER A 162 -17.76 10.48 -27.72
N TYR A 163 -17.97 9.18 -27.57
CA TYR A 163 -18.56 8.63 -26.36
C TYR A 163 -17.51 8.67 -25.25
N GLN A 164 -17.58 9.70 -24.40
CA GLN A 164 -17.02 9.65 -23.05
C GLN A 164 -18.21 9.50 -22.10
N SER A 165 -18.45 8.27 -21.65
CA SER A 165 -19.50 7.95 -20.69
C SER A 165 -19.22 8.64 -19.35
N TYR A 166 -19.92 9.74 -19.07
CA TYR A 166 -20.15 10.22 -17.71
C TYR A 166 -21.53 9.73 -17.27
N ALA A 167 -21.54 8.69 -16.42
CA ALA A 167 -22.76 8.23 -15.76
C ALA A 167 -22.97 9.04 -14.47
N CYS A 168 -23.99 9.89 -14.43
CA CYS A 168 -24.51 10.49 -13.19
C CYS A 168 -25.41 9.47 -12.45
N PRO A 169 -25.30 9.29 -11.13
CA PRO A 169 -26.20 8.43 -10.37
C PRO A 169 -27.56 9.09 -10.15
N PHE A 170 -28.62 8.32 -10.42
CA PHE A 170 -30.03 8.69 -10.30
C PHE A 170 -30.42 8.80 -8.81
N GLN A 171 -30.73 9.99 -8.31
CA GLN A 171 -31.33 10.19 -6.98
C GLN A 171 -32.79 9.71 -7.00
N HIS A 172 -33.12 8.71 -6.18
CA HIS A 172 -34.49 8.35 -5.86
C HIS A 172 -35.05 9.34 -4.82
N ALA A 173 -36.13 10.02 -5.18
CA ALA A 173 -37.00 10.75 -4.24
C ALA A 173 -38.16 9.82 -3.83
N HIS A 174 -38.46 9.77 -2.53
CA HIS A 174 -39.72 9.29 -1.97
C HIS A 174 -40.62 10.49 -1.65
#